data_AF-A0A350QTE7-F1
#
_entry.id   AF-A0A350QTE7-F1
#
_cell.length_a   1.000
_cell.length_b   1.000
_cell.length_c   1.000
_cell.angle_alpha   90.00
_cell.angle_beta   90.00
_cell.angle_gamma   90.00
#
_symmetry.space_group_name_H-M   'P 1'
#
loop_
_entity.id
_entity.type
_entity.pdbx_description
1 polymer ?
#
loop_
_entity_poly.entity_id
_entity_poly.type
_entity_poly.pdbx_seq_one_letter_code
_entity_poly.pdbx_strand_id
1 'polypeptide(L)'
;MSQLILIFNWNHFMTHAKHFALNSTSHCGRALRTCLMWMALCAVLASCAGGGADPMKTLKSTNKSAATHLDAMARLDGPVPSPAYLAMLEDIVLSTRYLLPVRKAAFSRLARSAPDTLDEILMMTLNRLEPAEFRAWAIEQAGALGRERLTKAIIRSWATPLPMLEASEVRPEELALQRLTGGGKVSLSLIDTMLSASPITEANLRARCWELLVTHGEPGQLEVLVSDDDLIGGDSMMLDMRASMRELGVLPGNREEILWIRELRKPRYQTYWSNVARALAQLPDERRKDLKPRHLAVAEAAHRHRPELLVLSDQQLYELLDQEIDENGRRYKADFSGWNIEVSERLSDARKSLVWGDLAAMLLAREALRSQPFVAHVFDFADRDMVDRTTEFGGIVQLDPDGRFELLEYQPRARVADDRYLASSKLFKDGYTALYHFHNHAQKYRNERYAGPHLGDFEYADETGVNGLVFTFVDEETLNVDFYREDSFVVDLGTITRPEN
;
A
#
# COMPACT_ATOMS: atom_id res chain seq x y z
N MET A 1 -2.40 -20.95 45.90
CA MET A 1 -1.03 -21.40 46.21
C MET A 1 -0.07 -20.55 45.38
N SER A 2 0.71 -19.74 46.11
CA SER A 2 1.96 -19.03 45.76
C SER A 2 2.05 -18.19 44.49
N GLN A 3 1.90 -16.88 44.72
CA GLN A 3 2.44 -15.74 43.94
C GLN A 3 3.95 -15.57 44.18
N LEU A 4 4.64 -14.87 43.28
CA LEU A 4 5.81 -14.06 43.64
C LEU A 4 5.95 -12.84 42.71
N ILE A 5 5.71 -11.67 43.30
CA ILE A 5 6.03 -10.32 42.81
C ILE A 5 7.13 -9.80 43.74
N LEU A 6 8.15 -9.13 43.21
CA LEU A 6 9.14 -8.39 43.98
C LEU A 6 9.16 -6.93 43.50
N ILE A 7 8.72 -6.03 44.39
CA ILE A 7 8.93 -4.58 44.35
C ILE A 7 9.81 -4.25 45.56
N PHE A 8 10.89 -3.51 45.36
CA PHE A 8 11.68 -2.92 46.44
C PHE A 8 11.44 -1.42 46.50
N ASN A 9 11.05 -0.92 47.67
CA ASN A 9 10.97 0.49 48.01
C ASN A 9 11.50 0.63 49.45
N TRP A 10 12.46 1.53 49.68
CA TRP A 10 13.05 1.74 51.00
C TRP A 10 13.02 3.24 51.34
N ASN A 11 12.28 3.58 52.39
CA ASN A 11 12.28 4.89 53.02
C ASN A 11 12.22 4.70 54.54
N HIS A 12 13.21 5.23 55.26
CA HIS A 12 13.19 5.46 56.72
C HIS A 12 14.41 6.35 57.04
N PHE A 13 14.34 7.41 57.86
CA PHE A 13 14.02 7.37 59.28
C PHE A 13 13.58 8.75 59.85
N MET A 14 13.01 8.68 61.05
CA MET A 14 12.24 9.64 61.84
C MET A 14 13.04 10.61 62.76
N THR A 15 12.41 11.77 63.03
CA THR A 15 12.28 12.62 64.26
C THR A 15 13.27 12.57 65.44
N HIS A 16 13.64 13.76 65.98
CA HIS A 16 13.25 14.22 67.33
C HIS A 16 13.62 15.69 67.65
N ALA A 17 12.93 16.27 68.65
CA ALA A 17 12.89 17.69 69.03
C ALA A 17 13.36 17.93 70.48
N LYS A 18 13.89 19.13 70.81
CA LYS A 18 13.47 20.06 71.92
C LYS A 18 14.56 21.09 72.32
N HIS A 19 14.05 22.24 72.79
CA HIS A 19 14.64 23.47 73.41
C HIS A 19 15.82 23.27 74.41
N PHE A 20 16.68 24.25 74.79
CA PHE A 20 16.43 25.62 75.35
C PHE A 20 17.69 26.56 75.25
N ALA A 21 17.51 27.83 75.64
CA ALA A 21 18.27 29.07 75.31
C ALA A 21 19.53 29.46 76.14
N LEU A 22 20.38 30.38 75.61
CA LEU A 22 20.68 31.77 76.12
C LEU A 22 22.06 32.33 75.65
N ASN A 23 22.04 33.63 75.26
CA ASN A 23 23.08 34.70 75.36
C ASN A 23 24.45 34.52 74.63
N SER A 24 25.15 35.52 74.07
CA SER A 24 25.03 36.99 73.97
C SER A 24 26.05 37.53 72.92
N THR A 25 25.81 38.78 72.46
CA THR A 25 26.79 39.82 72.05
C THR A 25 27.81 39.57 70.92
N SER A 26 27.64 40.29 69.79
CA SER A 26 28.42 41.51 69.51
C SER A 26 28.08 42.13 68.14
N HIS A 27 27.81 43.43 68.15
CA HIS A 27 27.53 44.27 67.00
C HIS A 27 28.82 44.93 66.50
N CYS A 28 29.43 44.39 65.44
CA CYS A 28 30.42 45.14 64.64
C CYS A 28 30.64 44.50 63.25
N GLY A 29 29.60 44.44 62.41
CA GLY A 29 29.75 43.85 61.07
C GLY A 29 28.65 44.13 60.05
N ARG A 30 27.66 45.00 60.38
CA ARG A 30 26.47 45.21 59.52
C ARG A 30 26.63 46.29 58.45
N ALA A 31 27.66 47.13 58.48
CA ALA A 31 27.83 48.20 57.49
C ALA A 31 28.57 47.76 56.21
N LEU A 32 29.36 46.67 56.24
CA LEU A 32 30.08 46.18 55.06
C LEU A 32 29.29 45.15 54.24
N ARG A 33 28.25 44.52 54.82
CA ARG A 33 27.46 43.47 54.14
C ARG A 33 26.37 44.02 53.23
N THR A 34 25.81 45.20 53.52
CA THR A 34 24.74 45.80 52.71
C THR A 34 25.24 46.40 51.39
N CYS A 35 26.50 46.83 51.31
CA CYS A 35 27.07 47.36 50.05
C CYS A 35 27.49 46.24 49.07
N LEU A 36 28.00 45.12 49.59
CA LEU A 36 28.34 43.92 48.78
C LEU A 36 27.10 43.17 48.28
N MET A 37 25.99 43.21 49.03
CA MET A 37 24.76 42.53 48.66
C MET A 37 23.98 43.26 47.54
N TRP A 38 24.08 44.59 47.45
CA TRP A 38 23.51 45.35 46.33
C TRP A 38 24.35 45.26 45.05
N MET A 39 25.68 45.20 45.13
CA MET A 39 26.50 44.93 43.93
C MET A 39 26.37 43.49 43.42
N ALA A 40 26.15 42.50 44.30
CA ALA A 40 25.86 41.12 43.88
C ALA A 40 24.45 40.99 43.26
N LEU A 41 23.45 41.75 43.73
CA LEU A 41 22.10 41.73 43.15
C LEU A 41 22.06 42.43 41.77
N CYS A 42 22.84 43.51 41.58
CA CYS A 42 23.00 44.14 40.28
C CYS A 42 23.82 43.29 39.30
N ALA A 43 24.77 42.48 39.77
CA ALA A 43 25.52 41.54 38.94
C ALA A 43 24.69 40.31 38.52
N VAL A 44 23.77 39.83 39.36
CA VAL A 44 22.86 38.71 39.00
C VAL A 44 21.75 39.16 38.03
N LEU A 45 21.29 40.41 38.11
CA LEU A 45 20.34 40.96 37.13
C LEU A 45 20.99 41.41 35.81
N ALA A 46 22.29 41.72 35.81
CA ALA A 46 23.05 41.98 34.58
C ALA A 46 23.57 40.69 33.89
N SER A 47 23.64 39.56 34.61
CA SER A 47 24.13 38.28 34.06
C SER A 47 23.05 37.41 33.40
N CYS A 48 21.78 37.84 33.37
CA CYS A 48 20.73 37.23 32.55
C CYS A 48 20.63 37.87 31.14
N ALA A 49 21.46 38.87 30.84
CA ALA A 49 21.67 39.36 29.48
C ALA A 49 22.83 38.59 28.83
N GLY A 50 22.74 37.26 28.79
CA GLY A 50 23.62 36.45 27.95
C GLY A 50 23.41 36.89 26.51
N GLY A 51 24.47 37.39 25.85
CA GLY A 51 24.43 37.83 24.46
C GLY A 51 23.73 36.79 23.60
N GLY A 52 22.48 37.07 23.25
CA GLY A 52 21.57 36.08 22.71
C GLY A 52 22.13 35.57 21.40
N ALA A 53 22.46 34.27 21.34
CA ALA A 53 22.90 33.64 20.10
C ALA A 53 21.94 34.04 18.97
N ASP A 54 22.53 34.34 17.81
CA ASP A 54 21.77 34.72 16.61
C ASP A 54 20.65 33.68 16.40
N PRO A 55 19.37 34.11 16.46
CA PRO A 55 18.25 33.18 16.38
C PRO A 55 18.23 32.46 15.03
N MET A 56 18.69 33.09 13.95
CA MET A 56 18.78 32.44 12.64
C MET A 56 19.83 31.34 12.62
N LYS A 57 21.02 31.60 13.18
CA LYS A 57 22.07 30.59 13.37
C LYS A 57 21.60 29.45 14.28
N THR A 58 20.76 29.77 15.27
CA THR A 58 20.17 28.79 16.18
C THR A 58 19.20 27.87 15.44
N LEU A 59 18.33 28.40 14.59
CA LEU A 59 17.42 27.60 13.77
C LEU A 59 18.15 26.67 12.80
N LYS A 60 19.27 27.10 12.21
CA LYS A 60 20.11 26.25 11.33
C LYS A 60 20.76 25.06 12.05
N SER A 61 20.83 25.08 13.38
CA SER A 61 21.50 24.04 14.16
C SER A 61 20.50 22.95 14.59
N THR A 62 20.54 21.77 13.97
CA THR A 62 19.58 20.68 14.27
C THR A 62 19.80 19.99 15.63
N ASN A 63 20.93 20.24 16.28
CA ASN A 63 21.31 19.63 17.56
C ASN A 63 20.88 20.42 18.80
N LYS A 64 20.02 21.43 18.65
CA LYS A 64 19.51 22.24 19.76
C LYS A 64 18.23 21.63 20.33
N SER A 65 17.94 21.99 21.58
CA SER A 65 16.69 21.57 22.23
C SER A 65 15.48 22.22 21.55
N ALA A 66 14.31 21.57 21.63
CA ALA A 66 13.07 22.14 21.12
C ALA A 66 12.77 23.52 21.73
N ALA A 67 12.97 23.69 23.04
CA ALA A 67 12.78 24.98 23.72
C ALA A 67 13.67 26.09 23.12
N THR A 68 14.93 25.76 22.81
CA THR A 68 15.87 26.69 22.18
C THR A 68 15.44 27.09 20.76
N HIS A 69 14.93 26.16 19.95
CA HIS A 69 14.40 26.48 18.63
C HIS A 69 13.12 27.32 18.72
N LEU A 70 12.22 27.00 19.65
CA LEU A 70 10.98 27.74 19.83
C LEU A 70 11.21 29.17 20.30
N ASP A 71 12.18 29.39 21.20
CA ASP A 71 12.64 30.73 21.60
C ASP A 71 13.23 31.49 20.40
N ALA A 72 14.09 30.85 19.60
CA ALA A 72 14.66 31.46 18.40
C ALA A 72 13.59 31.85 17.37
N MET A 73 12.57 31.01 17.16
CA MET A 73 11.41 31.34 16.33
C MET A 73 10.66 32.54 16.91
N ALA A 74 10.35 32.55 18.22
CA ALA A 74 9.65 33.65 18.87
C ALA A 74 10.39 35.00 18.76
N ARG A 75 11.73 34.97 18.78
CA ARG A 75 12.58 36.16 18.58
C ARG A 75 12.63 36.65 17.13
N LEU A 76 12.35 35.78 16.15
CA LEU A 76 12.28 36.09 14.73
C LEU A 76 10.85 36.39 14.25
N ASP A 77 9.85 36.05 15.06
CA ASP A 77 8.45 36.37 14.79
C ASP A 77 8.27 37.90 14.78
N GLY A 78 7.58 38.39 13.74
CA GLY A 78 7.30 39.81 13.56
C GLY A 78 6.06 39.98 12.67
N PRO A 79 5.54 41.21 12.52
CA PRO A 79 4.34 41.46 11.71
C PRO A 79 4.55 41.08 10.24
N VAL A 80 5.78 41.20 9.74
CA VAL A 80 6.20 40.74 8.41
C VAL A 80 7.50 39.95 8.56
N PRO A 81 7.44 38.61 8.61
CA PRO A 81 8.63 37.77 8.66
C PRO A 81 9.55 38.01 7.46
N SER A 82 10.87 38.00 7.68
CA SER A 82 11.82 38.11 6.58
C SER A 82 11.75 36.89 5.65
N PRO A 83 12.02 37.02 4.33
CA PRO A 83 12.07 35.89 3.42
C PRO A 83 13.04 34.78 3.84
N ALA A 84 14.19 35.15 4.42
CA ALA A 84 15.16 34.19 4.94
C ALA A 84 14.62 33.37 6.12
N TYR A 85 13.73 33.96 6.93
CA TYR A 85 13.07 33.24 8.02
C TYR A 85 11.99 32.30 7.51
N LEU A 86 11.17 32.74 6.54
CA LEU A 86 10.16 31.87 5.92
C LEU A 86 10.81 30.64 5.26
N ALA A 87 11.88 30.83 4.48
CA ALA A 87 12.64 29.71 3.90
C ALA A 87 13.21 28.76 4.97
N MET A 88 13.68 29.29 6.11
CA MET A 88 14.13 28.45 7.23
C MET A 88 12.99 27.66 7.86
N LEU A 89 11.79 28.24 7.95
CA LEU A 89 10.61 27.51 8.44
C LEU A 89 10.19 26.39 7.49
N GLU A 90 10.25 26.62 6.17
CA GLU A 90 10.01 25.60 5.15
C GLU A 90 10.98 24.42 5.31
N ASP A 91 12.28 24.71 5.40
CA ASP A 91 13.33 23.71 5.65
C ASP A 91 13.06 22.89 6.92
N ILE A 92 12.62 23.56 8.00
CA ILE A 92 12.27 22.89 9.25
C ILE A 92 11.07 21.95 9.07
N VAL A 93 10.00 22.40 8.38
CA VAL A 93 8.81 21.56 8.14
C VAL A 93 9.18 20.29 7.38
N LEU A 94 10.02 20.40 6.35
CA LEU A 94 10.40 19.29 5.48
C LEU A 94 11.46 18.36 6.08
N SER A 95 12.28 18.85 7.00
CA SER A 95 13.42 18.10 7.54
C SER A 95 13.05 17.16 8.69
N THR A 96 13.43 15.88 8.56
CA THR A 96 13.31 14.86 9.62
C THR A 96 14.32 15.05 10.76
N ARG A 97 15.29 15.98 10.60
CA ARG A 97 16.34 16.24 11.60
C ARG A 97 15.88 17.12 12.76
N TYR A 98 14.70 17.74 12.65
CA TYR A 98 14.12 18.54 13.73
C TYR A 98 13.11 17.74 14.54
N LEU A 99 13.07 18.02 15.84
CA LEU A 99 12.08 17.41 16.75
C LEU A 99 10.66 17.80 16.34
N LEU A 100 9.72 16.85 16.51
CA LEU A 100 8.33 17.02 16.11
C LEU A 100 7.66 18.32 16.61
N PRO A 101 7.82 18.75 17.88
CA PRO A 101 7.25 20.02 18.34
C PRO A 101 7.78 21.26 17.58
N VAL A 102 9.05 21.23 17.15
CA VAL A 102 9.67 22.33 16.39
C VAL A 102 9.06 22.42 14.99
N ARG A 103 8.85 21.26 14.35
CA ARG A 103 8.24 21.17 13.02
C ARG A 103 6.78 21.60 13.03
N LYS A 104 6.00 21.14 14.03
CA LYS A 104 4.62 21.60 14.25
C LYS A 104 4.57 23.12 14.45
N ALA A 105 5.51 23.68 15.22
CA ALA A 105 5.59 25.11 15.46
C ALA A 105 6.01 25.94 14.23
N ALA A 106 6.87 25.40 13.36
CA ALA A 106 7.23 26.02 12.09
C ALA A 106 6.05 26.01 11.10
N PHE A 107 5.37 24.86 11.00
CA PHE A 107 4.14 24.73 10.21
C PHE A 107 3.10 25.76 10.63
N SER A 108 2.79 25.87 11.93
CA SER A 108 1.79 26.82 12.42
C SER A 108 2.18 28.28 12.17
N ARG A 109 3.47 28.60 12.05
CA ARG A 109 3.95 29.93 11.68
C ARG A 109 3.78 30.21 10.20
N LEU A 110 4.19 29.28 9.34
CA LEU A 110 3.95 29.38 7.89
C LEU A 110 2.45 29.49 7.61
N ALA A 111 1.62 28.69 8.28
CA ALA A 111 0.17 28.72 8.11
C ALA A 111 -0.45 30.10 8.37
N ARG A 112 0.12 30.86 9.32
CA ARG A 112 -0.33 32.22 9.67
C ARG A 112 0.29 33.31 8.80
N SER A 113 1.59 33.21 8.52
CA SER A 113 2.36 34.31 7.94
C SER A 113 2.63 34.17 6.44
N ALA A 114 2.59 32.95 5.91
CA ALA A 114 2.84 32.63 4.50
C ALA A 114 1.99 31.42 4.07
N PRO A 115 0.65 31.53 4.11
CA PRO A 115 -0.26 30.42 3.84
C PRO A 115 -0.08 29.81 2.45
N ASP A 116 0.10 30.64 1.42
CA ASP A 116 0.28 30.17 0.04
C ASP A 116 1.58 29.40 -0.14
N THR A 117 2.66 29.85 0.51
CA THR A 117 3.95 29.15 0.52
C THR A 117 3.82 27.79 1.19
N LEU A 118 3.10 27.72 2.32
CA LEU A 118 2.81 26.43 2.96
C LEU A 118 2.05 25.50 2.03
N ASP A 119 1.03 26.01 1.34
CA ASP A 119 0.23 25.20 0.43
C ASP A 119 1.08 24.67 -0.74
N GLU A 120 1.94 25.51 -1.34
CA GLU A 120 2.84 25.14 -2.43
C GLU A 120 3.81 24.03 -2.03
N ILE A 121 4.44 24.12 -0.85
CA ILE A 121 5.35 23.05 -0.40
C ILE A 121 4.58 21.74 -0.16
N LEU A 122 3.42 21.80 0.49
CA LEU A 122 2.64 20.61 0.83
C LEU A 122 2.04 19.95 -0.42
N MET A 123 1.64 20.73 -1.43
CA MET A 123 1.19 20.18 -2.72
C MET A 123 2.22 19.23 -3.35
N MET A 124 3.51 19.46 -3.10
CA MET A 124 4.61 18.67 -3.65
C MET A 124 5.11 17.57 -2.70
N THR A 125 4.98 17.75 -1.39
CA THR A 125 5.68 16.90 -0.40
C THR A 125 4.78 16.22 0.62
N LEU A 126 3.47 16.50 0.69
CA LEU A 126 2.60 16.02 1.77
C LEU A 126 2.70 14.51 1.99
N ASN A 127 2.63 13.72 0.90
CA ASN A 127 2.71 12.25 0.96
C ASN A 127 4.11 11.71 1.30
N ARG A 128 5.15 12.56 1.28
CA ARG A 128 6.55 12.23 1.62
C ARG A 128 6.98 12.76 2.97
N LEU A 129 6.09 13.43 3.71
CA LEU A 129 6.41 13.90 5.05
C LEU A 129 6.62 12.69 5.96
N GLU A 130 7.77 12.67 6.62
CA GLU A 130 8.13 11.69 7.64
C GLU A 130 8.37 12.41 8.98
N PRO A 131 8.14 11.76 10.14
CA PRO A 131 7.51 10.44 10.27
C PRO A 131 6.01 10.51 9.91
N ALA A 132 5.39 9.35 9.68
CA ALA A 132 3.95 9.22 9.41
C ALA A 132 3.06 10.01 10.40
N GLU A 133 3.43 10.07 11.69
CA GLU A 133 2.71 10.87 12.71
C GLU A 133 2.69 12.37 12.36
N PHE A 134 3.79 12.93 11.83
CA PHE A 134 3.82 14.33 11.41
C PHE A 134 2.96 14.57 10.17
N ARG A 135 2.98 13.63 9.22
CA ARG A 135 2.14 13.67 8.02
C ARG A 135 0.66 13.67 8.39
N ALA A 136 0.23 12.73 9.23
CA ALA A 136 -1.14 12.67 9.74
C ALA A 136 -1.56 13.99 10.40
N TRP A 137 -0.73 14.53 11.30
CA TRP A 137 -0.99 15.81 11.93
C TRP A 137 -1.09 16.97 10.92
N ALA A 138 -0.21 17.04 9.92
CA ALA A 138 -0.23 18.09 8.90
C ALA A 138 -1.50 18.03 8.04
N ILE A 139 -1.97 16.82 7.70
CA ILE A 139 -3.23 16.58 6.98
C ILE A 139 -4.43 17.05 7.82
N GLU A 140 -4.47 16.71 9.11
CA GLU A 140 -5.52 17.18 10.01
C GLU A 140 -5.57 18.71 10.11
N GLN A 141 -4.40 19.36 10.16
CA GLN A 141 -4.31 20.82 10.17
C GLN A 141 -4.77 21.43 8.84
N ALA A 142 -4.44 20.82 7.69
CA ALA A 142 -4.93 21.27 6.40
C ALA A 142 -6.46 21.30 6.35
N GLY A 143 -7.11 20.24 6.83
CA GLY A 143 -8.57 20.18 6.95
C GLY A 143 -9.12 21.19 7.97
N ALA A 144 -8.51 21.33 9.14
CA ALA A 144 -8.95 22.27 10.18
C ALA A 144 -8.82 23.75 9.77
N LEU A 145 -7.83 24.07 8.92
CA LEU A 145 -7.57 25.42 8.42
C LEU A 145 -8.33 25.74 7.12
N GLY A 146 -9.14 24.81 6.59
CA GLY A 146 -9.91 25.05 5.36
C GLY A 146 -9.04 25.18 4.10
N ARG A 147 -7.92 24.44 4.02
CA ARG A 147 -6.97 24.52 2.89
C ARG A 147 -7.44 23.75 1.66
N GLU A 148 -8.44 24.27 0.95
CA GLU A 148 -8.99 23.62 -0.26
C GLU A 148 -7.95 23.39 -1.38
N ARG A 149 -6.92 24.23 -1.47
CA ARG A 149 -5.79 24.06 -2.42
C ARG A 149 -5.06 22.73 -2.24
N LEU A 150 -5.14 22.13 -1.06
CA LEU A 150 -4.47 20.87 -0.71
C LEU A 150 -5.30 19.62 -1.03
N THR A 151 -6.54 19.75 -1.50
CA THR A 151 -7.43 18.61 -1.81
C THR A 151 -6.75 17.53 -2.66
N LYS A 152 -6.12 17.92 -3.79
CA LYS A 152 -5.40 16.97 -4.66
C LYS A 152 -4.22 16.28 -3.96
N ALA A 153 -3.51 16.98 -3.07
CA ALA A 153 -2.38 16.42 -2.33
C ALA A 153 -2.85 15.43 -1.26
N ILE A 154 -3.96 15.74 -0.58
CA ILE A 154 -4.58 14.85 0.40
C ILE A 154 -5.09 13.58 -0.28
N ILE A 155 -5.77 13.69 -1.43
CA ILE A 155 -6.22 12.53 -2.23
C ILE A 155 -5.05 11.61 -2.59
N ARG A 156 -3.92 12.18 -3.04
CA ARG A 156 -2.70 11.40 -3.36
C ARG A 156 -2.13 10.68 -2.13
N SER A 157 -2.17 11.32 -0.96
CA SER A 157 -1.76 10.69 0.30
C SER A 157 -2.71 9.55 0.68
N TRP A 158 -4.02 9.78 0.54
CA TRP A 158 -5.05 8.83 0.93
C TRP A 158 -4.97 7.54 0.11
N ALA A 159 -4.82 7.68 -1.22
CA ALA A 159 -4.71 6.55 -2.13
C ALA A 159 -3.34 5.83 -2.08
N THR A 160 -2.45 6.22 -1.17
CA THR A 160 -1.24 5.45 -0.89
C THR A 160 -1.56 4.41 0.18
N PRO A 161 -1.43 3.11 -0.12
CA PRO A 161 -1.60 2.06 0.87
C PRO A 161 -0.67 2.28 2.07
N LEU A 162 -1.18 2.09 3.28
CA LEU A 162 -0.37 2.07 4.50
C LEU A 162 -0.33 0.63 4.99
N PRO A 163 0.81 -0.06 4.86
CA PRO A 163 0.97 -1.40 5.42
C PRO A 163 0.62 -1.38 6.91
N MET A 164 -0.07 -2.40 7.40
CA MET A 164 -0.40 -2.61 8.83
C MET A 164 -1.44 -1.65 9.44
N LEU A 165 -2.09 -0.79 8.66
CA LEU A 165 -3.30 -0.10 9.13
C LEU A 165 -4.49 -1.07 9.01
N GLU A 166 -5.20 -1.31 10.10
CA GLU A 166 -6.46 -2.07 10.08
C GLU A 166 -7.44 -1.39 9.13
N ALA A 167 -8.12 -2.17 8.27
CA ALA A 167 -9.09 -1.64 7.29
C ALA A 167 -10.25 -0.86 7.94
N SER A 168 -10.43 -0.98 9.25
CA SER A 168 -11.47 -0.29 10.04
C SER A 168 -11.06 1.07 10.59
N GLU A 169 -9.77 1.46 10.51
CA GLU A 169 -9.31 2.75 11.02
C GLU A 169 -9.59 3.89 10.04
N VAL A 170 -10.35 4.89 10.48
CA VAL A 170 -10.62 6.10 9.69
C VAL A 170 -9.33 6.90 9.53
N ARG A 171 -8.91 7.10 8.29
CA ARG A 171 -7.66 7.77 7.96
C ARG A 171 -7.74 9.30 8.14
N PRO A 172 -6.65 9.97 8.52
CA PRO A 172 -6.63 11.44 8.66
C PRO A 172 -6.94 12.15 7.35
N GLU A 173 -6.61 11.56 6.20
CA GLU A 173 -6.96 12.11 4.89
C GLU A 173 -8.46 12.20 4.66
N GLU A 174 -9.20 11.14 5.01
CA GLU A 174 -10.65 11.11 4.88
C GLU A 174 -11.29 12.20 5.76
N LEU A 175 -10.88 12.29 7.03
CA LEU A 175 -11.38 13.30 7.95
C LEU A 175 -11.07 14.73 7.48
N ALA A 176 -9.88 14.95 6.93
CA ALA A 176 -9.51 16.25 6.37
C ALA A 176 -10.38 16.60 5.16
N LEU A 177 -10.61 15.66 4.24
CA LEU A 177 -11.49 15.86 3.09
C LEU A 177 -12.93 16.14 3.51
N GLN A 178 -13.48 15.38 4.49
CA GLN A 178 -14.82 15.63 5.04
C GLN A 178 -14.95 17.06 5.59
N ARG A 179 -13.91 17.60 6.22
CA ARG A 179 -13.88 18.99 6.70
C ARG A 179 -13.83 20.01 5.55
N LEU A 180 -13.03 19.73 4.51
CA LEU A 180 -12.88 20.63 3.36
C LEU A 180 -14.14 20.68 2.49
N THR A 181 -14.82 19.55 2.29
CA THR A 181 -15.96 19.45 1.36
C THR A 181 -17.31 19.65 2.04
N GLY A 182 -17.36 19.61 3.38
CA GLY A 182 -18.57 19.37 4.15
C GLY A 182 -18.91 17.88 4.16
N GLY A 183 -19.17 17.33 5.35
CA GLY A 183 -19.40 15.89 5.56
C GLY A 183 -20.43 15.30 4.59
N GLY A 184 -20.15 14.10 4.07
CA GLY A 184 -20.99 13.42 3.09
C GLY A 184 -20.76 13.84 1.62
N LYS A 185 -19.83 14.75 1.33
CA LYS A 185 -19.50 15.18 -0.04
C LYS A 185 -18.12 14.73 -0.54
N VAL A 186 -17.45 13.84 0.20
CA VAL A 186 -16.11 13.36 -0.18
C VAL A 186 -16.15 12.69 -1.55
N SER A 187 -17.12 11.80 -1.80
CA SER A 187 -17.28 11.12 -3.08
C SER A 187 -17.52 12.10 -4.23
N LEU A 188 -18.36 13.12 -4.04
CA LEU A 188 -18.56 14.18 -5.03
C LEU A 188 -17.27 14.96 -5.31
N SER A 189 -16.47 15.24 -4.28
CA SER A 189 -15.16 15.90 -4.43
C SER A 189 -14.15 15.02 -5.18
N LEU A 190 -14.16 13.70 -4.97
CA LEU A 190 -13.36 12.76 -5.74
C LEU A 190 -13.77 12.75 -7.21
N ILE A 191 -15.08 12.74 -7.50
CA ILE A 191 -15.61 12.81 -8.88
C ILE A 191 -15.23 14.13 -9.55
N ASP A 192 -15.47 15.27 -8.89
CA ASP A 192 -15.13 16.59 -9.42
C ASP A 192 -13.61 16.73 -9.66
N THR A 193 -12.80 16.26 -8.71
CA THR A 193 -11.33 16.24 -8.86
C THR A 193 -10.90 15.35 -10.01
N MET A 194 -11.53 14.18 -10.20
CA MET A 194 -11.22 13.26 -11.28
C MET A 194 -11.56 13.86 -12.65
N LEU A 195 -12.75 14.45 -12.80
CA LEU A 195 -13.22 15.02 -14.07
C LEU A 195 -12.48 16.31 -14.44
N SER A 196 -12.14 17.15 -13.45
CA SER A 196 -11.40 18.39 -13.66
C SER A 196 -9.89 18.19 -13.86
N ALA A 197 -9.34 17.07 -13.41
CA ALA A 197 -7.92 16.76 -13.57
C ALA A 197 -7.57 16.47 -15.04
N SER A 198 -6.39 16.96 -15.44
CA SER A 198 -5.88 16.76 -16.81
C SER A 198 -5.71 15.28 -17.14
N PRO A 199 -6.32 14.77 -18.23
CA PRO A 199 -6.19 13.36 -18.62
C PRO A 199 -4.76 13.00 -19.08
N ILE A 200 -3.90 14.00 -19.35
CA ILE A 200 -2.53 13.80 -19.82
C ILE A 200 -1.54 13.92 -18.66
N THR A 201 -1.57 15.03 -17.92
CA THR A 201 -0.57 15.33 -16.89
C THR A 201 -0.97 14.84 -15.50
N GLU A 202 -2.25 14.58 -15.27
CA GLU A 202 -2.79 14.15 -13.97
C GLU A 202 -3.52 12.79 -14.07
N ALA A 203 -3.23 11.98 -15.09
CA ALA A 203 -3.83 10.65 -15.29
C ALA A 203 -3.74 9.76 -14.03
N ASN A 204 -2.63 9.83 -13.28
CA ASN A 204 -2.47 9.09 -12.03
C ASN A 204 -3.43 9.59 -10.93
N LEU A 205 -3.62 10.91 -10.79
CA LEU A 205 -4.58 11.45 -9.82
C LEU A 205 -6.00 10.96 -10.14
N ARG A 206 -6.36 10.92 -11.41
CA ARG A 206 -7.67 10.42 -11.86
C ARG A 206 -7.89 8.96 -11.50
N ALA A 207 -6.89 8.10 -11.76
CA ALA A 207 -6.94 6.70 -11.36
C ALA A 207 -7.07 6.53 -9.84
N ARG A 208 -6.36 7.34 -9.05
CA ARG A 208 -6.47 7.33 -7.58
C ARG A 208 -7.84 7.78 -7.06
N CYS A 209 -8.45 8.78 -7.69
CA CYS A 209 -9.82 9.17 -7.35
C CYS A 209 -10.81 8.03 -7.60
N TRP A 210 -10.68 7.34 -8.74
CA TRP A 210 -11.48 6.16 -9.06
C TRP A 210 -11.30 5.03 -8.03
N GLU A 211 -10.06 4.66 -7.75
CA GLU A 211 -9.71 3.63 -6.74
C GLU A 211 -10.34 3.92 -5.38
N LEU A 212 -10.22 5.16 -4.88
CA LEU A 212 -10.84 5.57 -3.62
C LEU A 212 -12.38 5.47 -3.66
N LEU A 213 -13.01 5.79 -4.78
CA LEU A 213 -14.47 5.64 -4.94
C LEU A 213 -14.89 4.16 -4.88
N VAL A 214 -14.08 3.25 -5.41
CA VAL A 214 -14.32 1.80 -5.31
C VAL A 214 -14.10 1.32 -3.87
N THR A 215 -12.94 1.60 -3.26
CA THR A 215 -12.57 1.09 -1.93
C THR A 215 -13.50 1.58 -0.82
N HIS A 216 -13.98 2.82 -0.90
CA HIS A 216 -14.84 3.41 0.13
C HIS A 216 -16.35 3.13 -0.09
N GLY A 217 -16.70 2.17 -0.95
CA GLY A 217 -18.04 1.59 -0.99
C GLY A 217 -19.09 2.44 -1.71
N GLU A 218 -18.69 3.20 -2.74
CA GLU A 218 -19.61 3.99 -3.56
C GLU A 218 -19.72 3.47 -5.02
N PRO A 219 -19.77 2.14 -5.29
CA PRO A 219 -19.83 1.62 -6.66
C PRO A 219 -21.11 2.04 -7.38
N GLY A 220 -22.22 2.21 -6.66
CA GLY A 220 -23.47 2.73 -7.22
C GLY A 220 -23.34 4.17 -7.75
N GLN A 221 -22.50 5.01 -7.12
CA GLN A 221 -22.22 6.35 -7.66
C GLN A 221 -21.37 6.27 -8.92
N LEU A 222 -20.41 5.32 -8.99
CA LEU A 222 -19.63 5.08 -10.20
C LEU A 222 -20.52 4.58 -11.34
N GLU A 223 -21.48 3.69 -11.08
CA GLU A 223 -22.46 3.22 -12.08
C GLU A 223 -23.30 4.36 -12.66
N VAL A 224 -23.79 5.26 -11.80
CA VAL A 224 -24.54 6.46 -12.21
C VAL A 224 -23.64 7.38 -13.03
N LEU A 225 -22.42 7.66 -12.54
CA LEU A 225 -21.45 8.51 -13.20
C LEU A 225 -21.10 8.01 -14.60
N VAL A 226 -20.71 6.73 -14.73
CA VAL A 226 -20.37 6.17 -16.04
C VAL A 226 -21.59 6.06 -16.94
N SER A 227 -22.81 6.13 -16.43
CA SER A 227 -24.02 6.06 -17.25
C SER A 227 -24.51 7.41 -17.78
N ASP A 228 -24.00 8.52 -17.25
CA ASP A 228 -24.38 9.87 -17.63
C ASP A 228 -23.53 10.39 -18.81
N ASP A 229 -24.15 10.51 -19.99
CA ASP A 229 -23.49 10.96 -21.23
C ASP A 229 -23.00 12.41 -21.16
N ASP A 230 -23.72 13.27 -20.44
CA ASP A 230 -23.36 14.69 -20.31
C ASP A 230 -22.13 14.86 -19.42
N LEU A 231 -22.04 14.07 -18.34
CA LEU A 231 -20.90 14.11 -17.42
C LEU A 231 -19.62 13.50 -18.02
N ILE A 232 -19.73 12.37 -18.73
CA ILE A 232 -18.53 11.71 -19.29
C ILE A 232 -18.03 12.41 -20.56
N GLY A 233 -18.93 13.02 -21.35
CA GLY A 233 -18.63 13.57 -22.67
C GLY A 233 -17.74 12.68 -23.53
N GLY A 234 -16.60 13.22 -23.96
CA GLY A 234 -15.58 12.53 -24.77
C GLY A 234 -14.41 11.97 -23.95
N ASP A 235 -14.54 11.83 -22.64
CA ASP A 235 -13.45 11.37 -21.79
C ASP A 235 -13.13 9.88 -22.02
N SER A 236 -11.96 9.61 -22.59
CA SER A 236 -11.57 8.24 -22.96
C SER A 236 -11.54 7.27 -21.78
N MET A 237 -11.11 7.71 -20.59
CA MET A 237 -11.03 6.83 -19.43
C MET A 237 -12.45 6.44 -19.00
N MET A 238 -13.37 7.41 -18.94
CA MET A 238 -14.75 7.15 -18.54
C MET A 238 -15.51 6.29 -19.54
N LEU A 239 -15.26 6.48 -20.85
CA LEU A 239 -15.80 5.62 -21.91
C LEU A 239 -15.31 4.17 -21.79
N ASP A 240 -14.03 3.97 -21.48
CA ASP A 240 -13.46 2.65 -21.27
C ASP A 240 -14.04 1.96 -20.03
N MET A 241 -14.18 2.70 -18.91
CA MET A 241 -14.79 2.16 -17.68
C MET A 241 -16.26 1.81 -17.88
N ARG A 242 -17.03 2.66 -18.58
CA ARG A 242 -18.41 2.37 -18.97
C ARG A 242 -18.50 1.07 -19.76
N ALA A 243 -17.62 0.88 -20.75
CA ALA A 243 -17.61 -0.34 -21.55
C ALA A 243 -17.30 -1.57 -20.68
N SER A 244 -16.34 -1.48 -19.76
CA SER A 244 -16.02 -2.56 -18.81
C SER A 244 -17.25 -2.95 -17.97
N MET A 245 -17.92 -1.97 -17.39
CA MET A 245 -19.07 -2.22 -16.51
C MET A 245 -20.29 -2.73 -17.29
N ARG A 246 -20.58 -2.16 -18.47
CA ARG A 246 -21.78 -2.54 -19.25
C ARG A 246 -21.61 -3.82 -20.05
N GLU A 247 -20.45 -4.04 -20.65
CA GLU A 247 -20.22 -5.16 -21.57
C GLU A 247 -19.62 -6.37 -20.85
N LEU A 248 -18.82 -6.16 -19.80
CA LEU A 248 -18.12 -7.23 -19.08
C LEU A 248 -18.66 -7.44 -17.65
N GLY A 249 -19.36 -6.46 -17.07
CA GLY A 249 -19.77 -6.51 -15.67
C GLY A 249 -18.61 -6.30 -14.69
N VAL A 250 -17.46 -5.79 -15.14
CA VAL A 250 -16.24 -5.66 -14.33
C VAL A 250 -16.01 -4.20 -13.93
N LEU A 251 -15.82 -3.99 -12.62
CA LEU A 251 -15.41 -2.72 -12.03
C LEU A 251 -13.93 -2.80 -11.60
N PRO A 252 -12.99 -2.20 -12.36
CA PRO A 252 -11.58 -2.21 -11.96
C PRO A 252 -11.38 -1.43 -10.65
N GLY A 253 -10.74 -2.04 -9.67
CA GLY A 253 -10.59 -1.53 -8.30
C GLY A 253 -9.29 -0.79 -8.04
N ASN A 254 -8.22 -1.11 -8.78
CA ASN A 254 -6.91 -0.46 -8.60
C ASN A 254 -6.39 0.19 -9.89
N ARG A 255 -5.26 0.89 -9.79
CA ARG A 255 -4.64 1.59 -10.92
C ARG A 255 -4.26 0.64 -12.07
N GLU A 256 -3.69 -0.51 -11.77
CA GLU A 256 -3.22 -1.45 -12.79
C GLU A 256 -4.41 -2.07 -13.55
N GLU A 257 -5.48 -2.39 -12.84
CA GLU A 257 -6.75 -2.85 -13.40
C GLU A 257 -7.40 -1.80 -14.33
N ILE A 258 -7.31 -0.51 -14.00
CA ILE A 258 -7.74 0.56 -14.92
C ILE A 258 -6.89 0.54 -16.19
N LEU A 259 -5.57 0.41 -16.08
CA LEU A 259 -4.67 0.34 -17.24
C LEU A 259 -4.96 -0.90 -18.10
N TRP A 260 -5.23 -2.03 -17.45
CA TRP A 260 -5.63 -3.29 -18.06
C TRP A 260 -6.85 -3.09 -18.96
N ILE A 261 -7.96 -2.59 -18.41
CA ILE A 261 -9.19 -2.35 -19.18
C ILE A 261 -8.92 -1.40 -20.35
N ARG A 262 -8.21 -0.29 -20.11
CA ARG A 262 -7.89 0.69 -21.17
C ARG A 262 -7.03 0.10 -22.29
N GLU A 263 -6.13 -0.83 -21.96
CA GLU A 263 -5.34 -1.53 -22.97
C GLU A 263 -6.22 -2.44 -23.83
N LEU A 264 -7.12 -3.22 -23.20
CA LEU A 264 -8.05 -4.11 -23.89
C LEU A 264 -9.10 -3.37 -24.74
N ARG A 265 -9.34 -2.08 -24.47
CA ARG A 265 -10.20 -1.22 -25.29
C ARG A 265 -9.55 -0.74 -26.59
N LYS A 266 -8.24 -0.95 -26.79
CA LYS A 266 -7.59 -0.60 -28.05
C LYS A 266 -8.06 -1.49 -29.20
N PRO A 267 -8.08 -0.98 -30.45
CA PRO A 267 -8.59 -1.72 -31.61
C PRO A 267 -8.00 -3.13 -31.81
N ARG A 268 -6.72 -3.32 -31.45
CA ARG A 268 -6.03 -4.61 -31.58
C ARG A 268 -6.64 -5.74 -30.74
N TYR A 269 -7.39 -5.41 -29.69
CA TYR A 269 -8.04 -6.38 -28.80
C TYR A 269 -9.54 -6.51 -29.03
N GLN A 270 -10.10 -5.88 -30.08
CA GLN A 270 -11.55 -5.86 -30.31
C GLN A 270 -12.16 -7.27 -30.40
N THR A 271 -11.48 -8.20 -31.06
CA THR A 271 -11.91 -9.60 -31.16
C THR A 271 -11.88 -10.30 -29.80
N TYR A 272 -10.78 -10.13 -29.05
CA TYR A 272 -10.64 -10.68 -27.70
C TYR A 272 -11.73 -10.15 -26.77
N TRP A 273 -11.92 -8.82 -26.71
CA TRP A 273 -12.96 -8.17 -25.94
C TRP A 273 -14.35 -8.74 -26.24
N SER A 274 -14.68 -8.92 -27.52
CA SER A 274 -15.96 -9.47 -27.96
C SER A 274 -16.15 -10.94 -27.55
N ASN A 275 -15.07 -11.73 -27.55
CA ASN A 275 -15.10 -13.12 -27.10
C ASN A 275 -15.30 -13.23 -25.59
N VAL A 276 -14.58 -12.41 -24.83
CA VAL A 276 -14.72 -12.32 -23.37
C VAL A 276 -16.15 -11.89 -23.01
N ALA A 277 -16.68 -10.83 -23.62
CA ALA A 277 -18.05 -10.38 -23.37
C ALA A 277 -19.08 -11.50 -23.62
N ARG A 278 -18.90 -12.28 -24.70
CA ARG A 278 -19.77 -13.45 -25.00
C ARG A 278 -19.64 -14.57 -23.98
N ALA A 279 -18.44 -14.82 -23.46
CA ALA A 279 -18.22 -15.81 -22.41
C ALA A 279 -18.89 -15.37 -21.10
N LEU A 280 -18.66 -14.12 -20.69
CA LEU A 280 -19.24 -13.56 -19.46
C LEU A 280 -20.76 -13.44 -19.51
N ALA A 281 -21.35 -13.21 -20.69
CA ALA A 281 -22.80 -13.21 -20.88
C ALA A 281 -23.48 -14.55 -20.54
N GLN A 282 -22.73 -15.66 -20.47
CA GLN A 282 -23.25 -16.96 -20.04
C GLN A 282 -23.32 -17.09 -18.51
N LEU A 283 -22.58 -16.28 -17.76
CA LEU A 283 -22.62 -16.28 -16.30
C LEU A 283 -23.92 -15.63 -15.81
N PRO A 284 -24.51 -16.11 -14.69
CA PRO A 284 -25.59 -15.40 -14.00
C PRO A 284 -25.15 -13.99 -13.56
N ASP A 285 -26.09 -13.03 -13.58
CA ASP A 285 -25.80 -11.62 -13.24
C ASP A 285 -25.19 -11.45 -11.84
N GLU A 286 -25.60 -12.28 -10.88
CA GLU A 286 -25.05 -12.26 -9.52
C GLU A 286 -23.53 -12.54 -9.51
N ARG A 287 -23.05 -13.49 -10.32
CA ARG A 287 -21.61 -13.78 -10.41
C ARG A 287 -20.83 -12.65 -11.05
N ARG A 288 -21.46 -11.91 -11.97
CA ARG A 288 -20.78 -10.84 -12.71
C ARG A 288 -20.35 -9.71 -11.78
N LYS A 289 -21.09 -9.48 -10.68
CA LYS A 289 -20.80 -8.41 -9.70
C LYS A 289 -19.46 -8.60 -8.99
N ASP A 290 -19.01 -9.85 -8.83
CA ASP A 290 -17.76 -10.19 -8.15
C ASP A 290 -16.58 -10.37 -9.13
N LEU A 291 -16.77 -10.05 -10.41
CA LEU A 291 -15.72 -10.19 -11.41
C LEU A 291 -14.69 -9.07 -11.33
N LYS A 292 -13.43 -9.48 -11.40
CA LYS A 292 -12.26 -8.61 -11.54
C LYS A 292 -11.61 -8.80 -12.92
N PRO A 293 -10.76 -7.87 -13.39
CA PRO A 293 -10.10 -7.99 -14.70
C PRO A 293 -9.34 -9.31 -14.93
N ARG A 294 -8.74 -9.90 -13.89
CA ARG A 294 -8.11 -11.24 -13.99
C ARG A 294 -9.06 -12.36 -14.41
N HIS A 295 -10.36 -12.21 -14.20
CA HIS A 295 -11.36 -13.22 -14.60
C HIS A 295 -11.71 -13.14 -16.09
N LEU A 296 -11.26 -12.10 -16.81
CA LEU A 296 -11.55 -11.95 -18.24
C LEU A 296 -10.90 -13.07 -19.07
N ALA A 297 -9.61 -13.32 -18.84
CA ALA A 297 -8.87 -14.41 -19.50
C ALA A 297 -9.40 -15.78 -19.07
N VAL A 298 -9.79 -15.92 -17.80
CA VAL A 298 -10.42 -17.14 -17.25
C VAL A 298 -11.72 -17.46 -17.99
N ALA A 299 -12.56 -16.47 -18.24
CA ALA A 299 -13.81 -16.66 -18.98
C ALA A 299 -13.57 -17.06 -20.44
N GLU A 300 -12.61 -16.44 -21.13
CA GLU A 300 -12.26 -16.84 -22.49
C GLU A 300 -11.73 -18.28 -22.53
N ALA A 301 -10.83 -18.64 -21.62
CA ALA A 301 -10.25 -19.97 -21.56
C ALA A 301 -11.27 -21.03 -21.18
N ALA A 302 -12.15 -20.76 -20.22
CA ALA A 302 -13.29 -21.61 -19.90
C ALA A 302 -14.15 -21.82 -21.14
N HIS A 303 -14.48 -20.77 -21.88
CA HIS A 303 -15.27 -20.89 -23.10
C HIS A 303 -14.61 -21.76 -24.19
N ARG A 304 -13.27 -21.79 -24.28
CA ARG A 304 -12.53 -22.59 -25.26
C ARG A 304 -12.30 -24.04 -24.83
N HIS A 305 -11.97 -24.28 -23.56
CA HIS A 305 -11.52 -25.59 -23.07
C HIS A 305 -12.56 -26.35 -22.28
N ARG A 306 -13.27 -25.63 -21.42
CA ARG A 306 -14.19 -26.20 -20.44
C ARG A 306 -15.47 -25.37 -20.33
N PRO A 307 -16.31 -25.31 -21.40
CA PRO A 307 -17.48 -24.44 -21.41
C PRO A 307 -18.47 -24.72 -20.26
N GLU A 308 -18.44 -25.93 -19.72
CA GLU A 308 -19.23 -26.31 -18.55
C GLU A 308 -18.93 -25.43 -17.32
N LEU A 309 -17.71 -24.89 -17.18
CA LEU A 309 -17.34 -24.03 -16.06
C LEU A 309 -18.15 -22.72 -16.01
N LEU A 310 -18.70 -22.28 -17.14
CA LEU A 310 -19.53 -21.09 -17.23
C LEU A 310 -20.94 -21.31 -16.66
N VAL A 311 -21.39 -22.57 -16.55
CA VAL A 311 -22.78 -22.91 -16.19
C VAL A 311 -22.92 -23.67 -14.88
N LEU A 312 -21.88 -24.39 -14.44
CA LEU A 312 -21.87 -25.08 -13.15
C LEU A 312 -22.05 -24.09 -12.00
N SER A 313 -22.76 -24.49 -10.94
CA SER A 313 -22.90 -23.73 -9.70
C SER A 313 -21.56 -23.64 -8.93
N ASP A 314 -21.42 -22.68 -8.00
CA ASP A 314 -20.17 -22.52 -7.24
C ASP A 314 -19.85 -23.76 -6.40
N GLN A 315 -20.91 -24.41 -5.88
CA GLN A 315 -20.77 -25.68 -5.16
C GLN A 315 -20.25 -26.81 -6.05
N GLN A 316 -20.77 -26.93 -7.27
CA GLN A 316 -20.32 -27.95 -8.22
C GLN A 316 -18.88 -27.71 -8.69
N LEU A 317 -18.51 -26.44 -8.91
CA LEU A 317 -17.14 -26.06 -9.24
C LEU A 317 -16.17 -26.38 -8.08
N TYR A 318 -16.58 -26.08 -6.85
CA TYR A 318 -15.81 -26.42 -5.66
C TYR A 318 -15.61 -27.93 -5.54
N GLU A 319 -16.68 -28.73 -5.65
CA GLU A 319 -16.60 -30.20 -5.54
C GLU A 319 -15.72 -30.81 -6.63
N LEU A 320 -15.83 -30.29 -7.86
CA LEU A 320 -14.97 -30.70 -8.96
C LEU A 320 -13.50 -30.37 -8.69
N LEU A 321 -13.21 -29.17 -8.19
CA LEU A 321 -11.84 -28.77 -7.87
C LEU A 321 -11.26 -29.58 -6.70
N ASP A 322 -12.04 -29.80 -5.64
CA ASP A 322 -11.64 -30.59 -4.46
C ASP A 322 -11.24 -32.01 -4.89
N GLN A 323 -12.04 -32.64 -5.76
CA GLN A 323 -11.71 -33.93 -6.35
C GLN A 323 -10.41 -33.87 -7.18
N GLU A 324 -10.26 -32.89 -8.08
CA GLU A 324 -9.08 -32.78 -8.92
C GLU A 324 -7.80 -32.50 -8.11
N ILE A 325 -7.86 -31.77 -7.00
CA ILE A 325 -6.70 -31.54 -6.14
C ILE A 325 -6.35 -32.80 -5.34
N ASP A 326 -7.33 -33.49 -4.76
CA ASP A 326 -7.10 -34.70 -3.96
C ASP A 326 -6.43 -35.83 -4.77
N GLU A 327 -6.68 -35.90 -6.08
CA GLU A 327 -6.06 -36.89 -6.97
C GLU A 327 -4.55 -36.65 -7.22
N ASN A 328 -4.01 -35.45 -6.92
CA ASN A 328 -2.68 -35.01 -7.35
C ASN A 328 -1.60 -34.98 -6.26
N GLY A 329 -1.77 -35.82 -5.25
CA GLY A 329 -0.71 -36.24 -4.36
C GLY A 329 -0.56 -35.42 -3.09
N ARG A 330 0.68 -35.31 -2.61
CA ARG A 330 1.00 -34.75 -1.30
C ARG A 330 1.01 -33.22 -1.37
N ARG A 331 0.35 -32.60 -0.40
CA ARG A 331 0.37 -31.14 -0.19
C ARG A 331 1.61 -30.72 0.60
N TYR A 332 2.12 -29.56 0.27
CA TYR A 332 3.22 -28.90 0.98
C TYR A 332 2.69 -27.63 1.66
N LYS A 333 3.46 -27.12 2.61
CA LYS A 333 3.06 -25.92 3.35
C LYS A 333 4.24 -24.97 3.40
N ALA A 334 4.06 -23.75 2.88
CA ALA A 334 5.06 -22.73 3.03
C ALA A 334 5.28 -22.37 4.50
N ASP A 335 6.54 -22.18 4.85
CA ASP A 335 6.93 -21.71 6.18
C ASP A 335 6.85 -20.18 6.25
N PHE A 336 5.74 -19.68 6.76
CA PHE A 336 5.55 -18.26 7.07
C PHE A 336 6.12 -17.83 8.43
N SER A 337 6.90 -18.69 9.11
CA SER A 337 7.44 -18.34 10.43
C SER A 337 8.35 -17.10 10.38
N GLY A 338 8.09 -16.17 11.30
CA GLY A 338 8.74 -14.85 11.32
C GLY A 338 7.87 -13.72 10.75
N TRP A 339 6.78 -14.05 10.07
CA TRP A 339 5.76 -13.09 9.62
C TRP A 339 4.51 -13.20 10.49
N ASN A 340 3.91 -12.06 10.85
CA ASN A 340 2.71 -12.02 11.68
C ASN A 340 1.44 -12.24 10.83
N ILE A 341 1.44 -13.26 9.97
CA ILE A 341 0.33 -13.64 9.10
C ILE A 341 -0.03 -15.11 9.32
N GLU A 342 -1.33 -15.42 9.34
CA GLU A 342 -1.83 -16.79 9.38
C GLU A 342 -2.54 -17.08 8.06
N VAL A 343 -1.84 -17.76 7.16
CA VAL A 343 -2.35 -18.13 5.84
C VAL A 343 -2.47 -19.66 5.77
N SER A 344 -3.59 -20.16 5.24
CA SER A 344 -3.79 -21.58 4.96
C SER A 344 -3.91 -21.80 3.46
N GLU A 345 -3.14 -22.74 2.91
CA GLU A 345 -3.20 -23.14 1.50
C GLU A 345 -4.27 -24.20 1.22
N ARG A 346 -5.07 -24.59 2.23
CA ARG A 346 -6.11 -25.61 2.07
C ARG A 346 -7.34 -25.00 1.41
N LEU A 347 -7.81 -25.65 0.34
CA LEU A 347 -9.06 -25.28 -0.34
C LEU A 347 -10.25 -25.17 0.64
N SER A 348 -10.33 -26.06 1.63
CA SER A 348 -11.39 -26.05 2.65
C SER A 348 -11.42 -24.77 3.48
N ASP A 349 -10.25 -24.21 3.77
CA ASP A 349 -10.11 -23.05 4.65
C ASP A 349 -10.39 -21.77 3.84
N ALA A 350 -10.06 -21.79 2.54
CA ALA A 350 -10.35 -20.75 1.57
C ALA A 350 -11.82 -20.69 1.12
N ARG A 351 -12.65 -21.70 1.44
CA ARG A 351 -14.02 -21.86 0.88
C ARG A 351 -14.91 -20.62 0.99
N LYS A 352 -14.76 -19.82 2.05
CA LYS A 352 -15.61 -18.64 2.29
C LYS A 352 -15.20 -17.41 1.47
N SER A 353 -13.98 -17.39 0.94
CA SER A 353 -13.41 -16.28 0.16
C SER A 353 -13.32 -16.58 -1.33
N LEU A 354 -13.75 -17.77 -1.77
CA LEU A 354 -13.77 -18.18 -3.16
C LEU A 354 -14.93 -17.55 -3.92
N VAL A 355 -14.62 -17.03 -5.11
CA VAL A 355 -15.62 -16.68 -6.13
C VAL A 355 -15.50 -17.60 -7.34
N TRP A 356 -16.48 -17.54 -8.25
CA TRP A 356 -16.47 -18.32 -9.51
C TRP A 356 -15.14 -18.20 -10.26
N GLY A 357 -14.61 -16.98 -10.37
CA GLY A 357 -13.38 -16.70 -11.10
C GLY A 357 -12.17 -17.44 -10.54
N ASP A 358 -12.05 -17.54 -9.21
CA ASP A 358 -10.96 -18.28 -8.55
C ASP A 358 -11.07 -19.78 -8.81
N LEU A 359 -12.28 -20.35 -8.67
CA LEU A 359 -12.54 -21.78 -8.91
C LEU A 359 -12.26 -22.17 -10.36
N ALA A 360 -12.77 -21.39 -11.32
CA ALA A 360 -12.55 -21.62 -12.74
C ALA A 360 -11.08 -21.45 -13.12
N ALA A 361 -10.39 -20.45 -12.55
CA ALA A 361 -8.95 -20.28 -12.73
C ALA A 361 -8.18 -21.50 -12.22
N MET A 362 -8.45 -22.01 -11.02
CA MET A 362 -7.75 -23.19 -10.52
C MET A 362 -8.03 -24.44 -11.37
N LEU A 363 -9.27 -24.67 -11.80
CA LEU A 363 -9.62 -25.78 -12.69
C LEU A 363 -8.93 -25.68 -14.07
N LEU A 364 -8.77 -24.48 -14.62
CA LEU A 364 -8.02 -24.27 -15.86
C LEU A 364 -6.51 -24.45 -15.67
N ALA A 365 -5.98 -24.11 -14.49
CA ALA A 365 -4.58 -24.40 -14.16
C ALA A 365 -4.38 -25.92 -14.14
N ARG A 366 -5.27 -26.67 -13.47
CA ARG A 366 -5.25 -28.15 -13.48
C ARG A 366 -5.34 -28.72 -14.90
N GLU A 367 -6.15 -28.12 -15.78
CA GLU A 367 -6.22 -28.51 -17.19
C GLU A 367 -4.90 -28.26 -17.93
N ALA A 368 -4.26 -27.10 -17.73
CA ALA A 368 -2.94 -26.81 -18.31
C ALA A 368 -1.88 -27.82 -17.85
N LEU A 369 -1.91 -28.20 -16.56
CA LEU A 369 -0.97 -29.16 -15.96
C LEU A 369 -1.16 -30.61 -16.45
N ARG A 370 -2.23 -30.93 -17.19
CA ARG A 370 -2.38 -32.22 -17.89
C ARG A 370 -1.62 -32.25 -19.22
N SER A 371 -1.23 -31.10 -19.76
CA SER A 371 -0.50 -30.99 -21.02
C SER A 371 0.99 -31.31 -20.83
N GLN A 372 1.42 -32.47 -21.34
CA GLN A 372 2.83 -32.89 -21.26
C GLN A 372 3.81 -31.86 -21.85
N PRO A 373 3.54 -31.23 -23.02
CA PRO A 373 4.42 -30.16 -23.53
C PRO A 373 4.51 -28.95 -22.61
N PHE A 374 3.40 -28.55 -21.97
CA PHE A 374 3.39 -27.43 -21.04
C PHE A 374 4.22 -27.76 -19.80
N VAL A 375 3.98 -28.93 -19.19
CA VAL A 375 4.73 -29.39 -18.02
C VAL A 375 6.22 -29.53 -18.33
N ALA A 376 6.58 -30.09 -19.49
CA ALA A 376 7.98 -30.19 -19.92
C ALA A 376 8.66 -28.81 -19.99
N HIS A 377 7.95 -27.79 -20.50
CA HIS A 377 8.46 -26.42 -20.57
C HIS A 377 8.61 -25.79 -19.18
N VAL A 378 7.67 -26.01 -18.27
CA VAL A 378 7.78 -25.58 -16.86
C VAL A 378 9.06 -26.15 -16.23
N PHE A 379 9.30 -27.45 -16.36
CA PHE A 379 10.50 -28.09 -15.81
C PHE A 379 11.79 -27.57 -16.45
N ASP A 380 11.86 -27.44 -17.78
CA ASP A 380 13.03 -26.88 -18.46
C ASP A 380 13.35 -25.45 -17.97
N PHE A 381 12.33 -24.63 -17.79
CA PHE A 381 12.51 -23.26 -17.32
C PHE A 381 12.95 -23.21 -15.86
N ALA A 382 12.36 -24.04 -14.99
CA ALA A 382 12.75 -24.17 -13.59
C ALA A 382 14.18 -24.72 -13.42
N ASP A 383 14.61 -25.66 -14.27
CA ASP A 383 15.99 -26.17 -14.26
C ASP A 383 16.99 -25.07 -14.65
N ARG A 384 16.65 -24.23 -15.64
CA ARG A 384 17.48 -23.06 -16.01
C ARG A 384 17.55 -22.02 -14.90
N ASP A 385 16.44 -21.77 -14.21
CA ASP A 385 16.35 -20.88 -13.05
C ASP A 385 17.23 -21.39 -11.89
N MET A 386 17.15 -22.68 -11.56
CA MET A 386 17.97 -23.30 -10.52
C MET A 386 19.48 -23.14 -10.74
N VAL A 387 19.93 -23.08 -12.00
CA VAL A 387 21.34 -22.84 -12.33
C VAL A 387 21.72 -21.36 -12.18
N ASP A 388 20.79 -20.43 -12.38
CA ASP A 388 21.02 -18.99 -12.41
C ASP A 388 20.85 -18.32 -11.04
N ARG A 389 21.95 -18.20 -10.29
CA ARG A 389 21.96 -17.66 -8.92
C ARG A 389 21.80 -16.15 -8.77
N THR A 390 21.31 -15.46 -9.78
CA THR A 390 21.30 -13.99 -9.83
C THR A 390 19.91 -13.38 -9.83
N THR A 391 18.88 -14.18 -10.10
CA THR A 391 17.48 -13.77 -10.21
C THR A 391 16.60 -15.00 -10.27
N GLU A 392 15.39 -14.92 -9.72
CA GLU A 392 14.34 -15.89 -10.07
C GLU A 392 13.86 -15.66 -11.49
N PHE A 393 13.28 -16.70 -12.09
CA PHE A 393 12.64 -16.64 -13.39
C PHE A 393 11.13 -16.53 -13.27
N GLY A 394 10.51 -15.84 -14.22
CA GLY A 394 9.07 -15.67 -14.26
C GLY A 394 8.55 -15.28 -15.62
N GLY A 395 7.23 -15.21 -15.73
CA GLY A 395 6.56 -14.99 -17.00
C GLY A 395 5.04 -14.99 -16.87
N ILE A 396 4.37 -15.37 -17.96
CA ILE A 396 2.93 -15.51 -18.00
C ILE A 396 2.53 -16.85 -18.60
N VAL A 397 1.38 -17.34 -18.19
CA VAL A 397 0.70 -18.46 -18.83
C VAL A 397 -0.54 -17.93 -19.52
N GLN A 398 -0.66 -18.19 -20.82
CA GLN A 398 -1.76 -17.69 -21.65
C GLN A 398 -2.26 -18.78 -22.61
N LEU A 399 -3.27 -18.44 -23.39
CA LEU A 399 -3.66 -19.24 -24.55
C LEU A 399 -3.01 -18.70 -25.82
N ASP A 400 -2.41 -19.58 -26.61
CA ASP A 400 -1.94 -19.24 -27.95
C ASP A 400 -3.13 -19.04 -28.92
N PRO A 401 -2.90 -18.60 -30.17
CA PRO A 401 -3.98 -18.41 -31.14
C PRO A 401 -4.82 -19.67 -31.43
N ASP A 402 -4.23 -20.86 -31.32
CA ASP A 402 -4.91 -22.16 -31.48
C ASP A 402 -5.66 -22.57 -30.20
N GLY A 403 -5.52 -21.80 -29.12
CA GLY A 403 -6.08 -22.08 -27.82
C GLY A 403 -5.24 -23.07 -27.01
N ARG A 404 -3.98 -23.34 -27.30
CA ARG A 404 -3.16 -24.18 -26.40
C ARG A 404 -2.63 -23.35 -25.23
N PHE A 405 -2.51 -23.97 -24.06
CA PHE A 405 -1.78 -23.36 -22.95
C PHE A 405 -0.30 -23.21 -23.32
N GLU A 406 0.21 -22.00 -23.19
CA GLU A 406 1.58 -21.63 -23.50
C GLU A 406 2.21 -20.90 -22.31
N LEU A 407 3.43 -21.29 -21.98
CA LEU A 407 4.28 -20.61 -21.01
C LEU A 407 5.19 -19.62 -21.76
N LEU A 408 5.03 -18.33 -21.47
CA LEU A 408 5.85 -17.28 -22.07
C LEU A 408 6.84 -16.73 -21.05
N GLU A 409 8.12 -16.86 -21.38
CA GLU A 409 9.25 -16.43 -20.54
C GLU A 409 9.54 -14.94 -20.72
N TYR A 410 9.85 -14.25 -19.62
CA TYR A 410 10.25 -12.85 -19.66
C TYR A 410 11.54 -12.64 -18.86
N GLN A 411 12.40 -11.79 -19.43
CA GLN A 411 13.58 -11.35 -18.71
C GLN A 411 13.17 -10.43 -17.55
N PRO A 412 13.77 -10.58 -16.36
CA PRO A 412 13.48 -9.71 -15.23
C PRO A 412 13.93 -8.28 -15.55
N ARG A 413 13.22 -7.30 -14.97
CA ARG A 413 13.55 -5.87 -15.10
C ARG A 413 14.94 -5.56 -14.55
N ALA A 414 15.33 -6.21 -13.47
CA ALA A 414 16.64 -6.12 -12.85
C ALA A 414 16.94 -7.43 -12.12
N ARG A 415 18.22 -7.79 -12.07
CA ARG A 415 18.71 -8.99 -11.37
C ARG A 415 19.25 -8.54 -10.01
N VAL A 416 18.50 -8.84 -8.95
CA VAL A 416 18.80 -8.33 -7.59
C VAL A 416 19.23 -9.46 -6.67
N ALA A 417 18.50 -10.57 -6.66
CA ALA A 417 18.75 -11.73 -5.82
C ALA A 417 18.03 -12.98 -6.36
N ASP A 418 18.53 -14.17 -5.99
CA ASP A 418 18.04 -15.52 -6.39
C ASP A 418 16.69 -15.90 -5.77
N ASP A 419 16.12 -15.02 -4.94
CA ASP A 419 14.84 -15.18 -4.21
C ASP A 419 13.83 -14.10 -4.59
N ARG A 420 14.05 -13.46 -5.74
CA ARG A 420 13.17 -12.38 -6.20
C ARG A 420 13.11 -12.24 -7.71
N TYR A 421 11.91 -12.45 -8.26
CA TYR A 421 11.60 -12.02 -9.61
C TYR A 421 11.11 -10.56 -9.66
N LEU A 422 11.59 -9.78 -10.64
CA LEU A 422 11.14 -8.42 -10.89
C LEU A 422 10.50 -8.30 -12.27
N ALA A 423 9.17 -8.28 -12.31
CA ALA A 423 8.40 -8.23 -13.55
C ALA A 423 8.79 -7.05 -14.46
N SER A 424 8.94 -7.33 -15.76
CA SER A 424 9.27 -6.33 -16.78
C SER A 424 8.02 -5.57 -17.26
N SER A 425 8.20 -4.34 -17.77
CA SER A 425 7.08 -3.57 -18.35
C SER A 425 6.45 -4.23 -19.58
N LYS A 426 7.16 -5.14 -20.26
CA LYS A 426 6.61 -5.93 -21.36
C LYS A 426 5.67 -7.01 -20.83
N LEU A 427 6.09 -7.72 -19.78
CA LEU A 427 5.28 -8.73 -19.10
C LEU A 427 3.92 -8.16 -18.68
N PHE A 428 3.87 -6.98 -18.07
CA PHE A 428 2.60 -6.35 -17.67
C PHE A 428 1.61 -6.17 -18.83
N LYS A 429 2.10 -5.69 -19.99
CA LYS A 429 1.22 -5.44 -21.15
C LYS A 429 0.70 -6.72 -21.78
N ASP A 430 1.52 -7.76 -21.80
CA ASP A 430 1.14 -9.06 -22.36
C ASP A 430 0.29 -9.85 -21.34
N GLY A 431 0.47 -9.59 -20.05
CA GLY A 431 -0.29 -10.18 -18.95
C GLY A 431 -1.78 -9.83 -18.93
N TYR A 432 -2.21 -8.76 -19.60
CA TYR A 432 -3.62 -8.37 -19.66
C TYR A 432 -4.53 -9.35 -20.44
N THR A 433 -3.95 -10.29 -21.17
CA THR A 433 -4.69 -11.41 -21.79
C THR A 433 -4.23 -12.77 -21.25
N ALA A 434 -3.34 -12.77 -20.27
CA ALA A 434 -2.84 -14.00 -19.66
C ALA A 434 -3.79 -14.51 -18.58
N LEU A 435 -3.78 -15.83 -18.39
CA LEU A 435 -4.50 -16.48 -17.30
C LEU A 435 -3.79 -16.29 -15.97
N TYR A 436 -2.45 -16.40 -15.99
CA TYR A 436 -1.62 -16.35 -14.78
C TYR A 436 -0.34 -15.56 -15.06
N HIS A 437 0.07 -14.77 -14.08
CA HIS A 437 1.48 -14.53 -13.83
C HIS A 437 2.09 -15.79 -13.20
N PHE A 438 3.35 -16.09 -13.47
CA PHE A 438 4.03 -17.16 -12.74
C PHE A 438 5.50 -16.84 -12.48
N HIS A 439 6.06 -17.48 -11.47
CA HIS A 439 7.50 -17.56 -11.20
C HIS A 439 7.85 -18.89 -10.53
N ASN A 440 9.14 -19.20 -10.46
CA ASN A 440 9.59 -20.41 -9.78
C ASN A 440 10.31 -20.07 -8.46
N HIS A 441 10.12 -20.94 -7.47
CA HIS A 441 11.00 -21.04 -6.31
C HIS A 441 11.98 -22.19 -6.57
N ALA A 442 12.95 -21.93 -7.45
CA ALA A 442 13.87 -22.93 -7.99
C ALA A 442 15.27 -22.91 -7.36
N GLN A 443 15.46 -22.30 -6.18
CA GLN A 443 16.79 -22.16 -5.57
C GLN A 443 17.49 -23.51 -5.33
N LYS A 444 16.76 -24.61 -5.22
CA LYS A 444 17.31 -25.98 -5.11
C LYS A 444 16.20 -26.99 -5.34
N TYR A 445 16.54 -28.25 -5.61
CA TYR A 445 15.52 -29.28 -5.83
C TYR A 445 14.70 -29.63 -4.59
N ARG A 446 15.24 -29.50 -3.37
CA ARG A 446 14.53 -29.77 -2.11
C ARG A 446 14.14 -28.48 -1.43
N ASN A 447 13.16 -27.80 -2.02
CA ASN A 447 12.74 -26.46 -1.63
C ASN A 447 11.34 -26.44 -1.01
N GLU A 448 10.86 -27.59 -0.53
CA GLU A 448 9.48 -27.79 -0.09
C GLU A 448 9.04 -26.89 1.08
N ARG A 449 9.99 -26.29 1.82
CA ARG A 449 9.70 -25.29 2.87
C ARG A 449 9.23 -23.95 2.31
N TYR A 450 9.48 -23.71 1.03
CA TYR A 450 9.14 -22.51 0.28
C TYR A 450 8.08 -22.82 -0.79
N ALA A 451 7.37 -23.95 -0.65
CA ALA A 451 6.27 -24.33 -1.53
C ALA A 451 5.03 -23.50 -1.16
N GLY A 452 4.92 -22.34 -1.81
CA GLY A 452 3.88 -21.34 -1.64
C GLY A 452 4.42 -19.93 -1.87
N PRO A 453 3.55 -18.92 -2.12
CA PRO A 453 3.94 -17.53 -2.34
C PRO A 453 4.60 -16.89 -1.11
N HIS A 454 5.55 -15.99 -1.34
CA HIS A 454 6.11 -15.10 -0.32
C HIS A 454 5.32 -13.79 -0.18
N LEU A 455 5.64 -12.97 0.83
CA LEU A 455 4.99 -11.66 1.02
C LEU A 455 5.10 -10.75 -0.20
N GLY A 456 6.25 -10.75 -0.89
CA GLY A 456 6.41 -9.97 -2.11
C GLY A 456 5.48 -10.39 -3.22
N ASP A 457 5.05 -11.66 -3.25
CA ASP A 457 4.11 -12.20 -4.24
C ASP A 457 2.69 -11.73 -3.95
N PHE A 458 2.30 -11.70 -2.68
CA PHE A 458 1.02 -11.13 -2.26
C PHE A 458 0.96 -9.62 -2.49
N GLU A 459 2.03 -8.88 -2.14
CA GLU A 459 2.14 -7.44 -2.45
C GLU A 459 1.99 -7.20 -3.96
N TYR A 460 2.65 -8.03 -4.78
CA TYR A 460 2.52 -7.96 -6.23
C TYR A 460 1.10 -8.26 -6.70
N ALA A 461 0.43 -9.28 -6.15
CA ALA A 461 -0.95 -9.61 -6.51
C ALA A 461 -1.93 -8.52 -6.07
N ASP A 462 -1.74 -7.91 -4.90
CA ASP A 462 -2.55 -6.79 -4.41
C ASP A 462 -2.39 -5.54 -5.29
N GLU A 463 -1.17 -5.25 -5.75
CA GLU A 463 -0.89 -4.09 -6.61
C GLU A 463 -1.42 -4.26 -8.04
N THR A 464 -1.51 -5.50 -8.53
CA THR A 464 -1.73 -5.79 -9.96
C THR A 464 -3.07 -6.45 -10.26
N GLY A 465 -3.68 -7.10 -9.27
CA GLY A 465 -4.95 -7.83 -9.38
C GLY A 465 -4.85 -9.16 -10.13
N VAL A 466 -3.65 -9.67 -10.44
CA VAL A 466 -3.45 -10.88 -11.25
C VAL A 466 -3.75 -12.18 -10.50
N ASN A 467 -4.05 -13.24 -11.25
CA ASN A 467 -3.85 -14.60 -10.74
C ASN A 467 -2.37 -14.95 -10.84
N GLY A 468 -1.85 -15.60 -9.82
CA GLY A 468 -0.47 -16.08 -9.76
C GLY A 468 -0.39 -17.60 -9.67
N LEU A 469 0.64 -18.18 -10.27
CA LEU A 469 1.09 -19.56 -10.05
C LEU A 469 2.54 -19.55 -9.57
N VAL A 470 2.84 -20.29 -8.52
CA VAL A 470 4.23 -20.54 -8.09
C VAL A 470 4.56 -22.01 -8.30
N PHE A 471 5.69 -22.26 -8.95
CA PHE A 471 6.24 -23.61 -9.11
C PHE A 471 7.44 -23.78 -8.19
N THR A 472 7.40 -24.77 -7.30
CA THR A 472 8.47 -25.00 -6.31
C THR A 472 9.03 -26.40 -6.44
N PHE A 473 10.36 -26.54 -6.56
CA PHE A 473 10.96 -27.86 -6.53
C PHE A 473 10.78 -28.54 -5.17
N VAL A 474 10.18 -29.73 -5.20
CA VAL A 474 10.09 -30.66 -4.08
C VAL A 474 11.24 -31.66 -4.14
N ASP A 475 11.52 -32.15 -5.35
CA ASP A 475 12.72 -32.88 -5.73
C ASP A 475 13.05 -32.63 -7.21
N GLU A 476 14.00 -33.39 -7.77
CA GLU A 476 14.47 -33.26 -9.16
C GLU A 476 13.38 -33.56 -10.21
N GLU A 477 12.37 -34.34 -9.82
CA GLU A 477 11.34 -34.86 -10.72
C GLU A 477 9.95 -34.32 -10.39
N THR A 478 9.82 -33.51 -9.33
CA THR A 478 8.53 -33.08 -8.79
C THR A 478 8.53 -31.58 -8.46
N LEU A 479 7.53 -30.88 -8.99
CA LEU A 479 7.21 -29.49 -8.65
C LEU A 479 5.89 -29.43 -7.88
N ASN A 480 5.84 -28.66 -6.80
CA ASN A 480 4.59 -28.18 -6.21
C ASN A 480 4.02 -27.03 -7.03
N VAL A 481 2.70 -26.90 -7.07
CA VAL A 481 2.01 -25.81 -7.76
C VAL A 481 1.05 -25.11 -6.81
N ASP A 482 1.30 -23.84 -6.52
CA ASP A 482 0.43 -23.02 -5.67
C ASP A 482 -0.25 -21.95 -6.50
N PHE A 483 -1.57 -21.84 -6.39
CA PHE A 483 -2.33 -20.71 -6.92
C PHE A 483 -2.42 -19.63 -5.86
N TYR A 484 -2.19 -18.37 -6.25
CA TYR A 484 -2.37 -17.24 -5.35
C TYR A 484 -3.00 -16.04 -6.07
N ARG A 485 -3.60 -15.15 -5.29
CA ARG A 485 -4.12 -13.85 -5.75
C ARG A 485 -4.08 -12.86 -4.58
N GLU A 486 -4.65 -11.68 -4.79
CA GLU A 486 -4.74 -10.60 -3.78
C GLU A 486 -5.33 -11.05 -2.42
N ASP A 487 -5.33 -10.19 -1.40
CA ASP A 487 -5.81 -10.45 -0.03
C ASP A 487 -5.14 -11.66 0.66
N SER A 488 -3.88 -11.93 0.33
CA SER A 488 -3.14 -13.08 0.88
C SER A 488 -3.83 -14.43 0.64
N PHE A 489 -4.52 -14.58 -0.50
CA PHE A 489 -5.20 -15.82 -0.86
C PHE A 489 -4.25 -16.79 -1.54
N VAL A 490 -4.25 -18.05 -1.09
CA VAL A 490 -3.46 -19.13 -1.71
C VAL A 490 -4.18 -20.47 -1.58
N VAL A 491 -4.04 -21.32 -2.59
CA VAL A 491 -4.44 -22.74 -2.57
C VAL A 491 -3.35 -23.60 -3.20
N ASP A 492 -2.92 -24.62 -2.48
CA ASP A 492 -2.03 -25.67 -2.98
C ASP A 492 -2.82 -26.56 -3.96
N LEU A 493 -2.42 -26.56 -5.23
CA LEU A 493 -3.04 -27.33 -6.30
C LEU A 493 -2.45 -28.75 -6.44
N GLY A 494 -1.50 -29.13 -5.58
CA GLY A 494 -0.79 -30.38 -5.56
C GLY A 494 0.49 -30.36 -6.38
N THR A 495 0.95 -31.56 -6.76
CA THR A 495 2.23 -31.73 -7.45
C THR A 495 2.07 -32.09 -8.92
N ILE A 496 3.08 -31.75 -9.72
CA ILE A 496 3.30 -32.27 -11.08
C ILE A 496 4.63 -33.02 -11.13
N THR A 497 4.69 -34.01 -12.00
CA THR A 497 5.89 -34.83 -12.22
C THR A 497 6.47 -34.55 -13.59
N ARG A 498 7.79 -34.68 -13.69
CA ARG A 498 8.50 -34.53 -14.95
C ARG A 498 7.98 -35.55 -15.97
N PRO A 499 7.65 -35.12 -17.20
CA PRO A 499 7.28 -36.02 -18.29
C PRO A 499 8.39 -37.05 -18.55
N GLU A 500 8.02 -38.31 -18.77
CA GLU A 500 8.98 -39.29 -19.27
C GLU A 500 9.43 -38.89 -20.67
N ASN A 501 10.75 -38.82 -20.89
CA ASN A 501 11.37 -38.45 -22.16
C ASN A 501 11.15 -39.48 -23.27
#